data_AF-N6XXN9-F1
#
_entry.id   AF-N6XXN9-F1
#
_cell.length_a   1.000
_cell.length_b   1.000
_cell.length_c   1.000
_cell.angle_alpha   90.00
_cell.angle_beta   90.00
_cell.angle_gamma   90.00
#
_symmetry.space_group_name_H-M   'P 1'
#
loop_
_entity.id
_entity.type
_entity.pdbx_description
1 polymer ?
#
loop_
_entity_poly.entity_id
_entity_poly.type
_entity_poly.pdbx_seq_one_letter_code
_entity_poly.pdbx_strand_id
1 'polypeptide(L)'
;MSVPKYHELIRPLLDLVADGRPRNLREASQELAEQLQLTDDDLAETLPSGYPRYLNRVGWAKSDLNKTGLIESCGRGLFRISAKGRAALPELPGQLDRKYFEARGMGSWKAVIAQNAPDAAPEARADETLTPEEQIDETLTELQDTLEQEVLAQLRSISPASFERFVVRLLAAMGYGVGEVTGRSGDGGIDGVIYEDRLKLDRIYLQAKRWADAPVGGPEINGFLGALAKHGADRGVFVTTSRFTQDARRAAELPHLRLVLIDGEELARLAVEHNVGVSIKRKIELKRLDTDFFDDL
;
A
#
# COMPACT_ATOMS: atom_id res chain seq x y z
N MET A 1 20.60 4.93 -6.28
CA MET A 1 20.03 5.42 -7.57
C MET A 1 18.63 4.85 -7.61
N SER A 2 17.59 5.52 -8.10
CA SER A 2 16.25 4.90 -8.09
C SER A 2 16.26 3.53 -8.78
N VAL A 3 15.59 2.53 -8.20
CA VAL A 3 15.47 1.18 -8.77
C VAL A 3 15.01 1.30 -10.24
N PRO A 4 15.75 0.71 -11.21
CA PRO A 4 15.43 0.83 -12.62
C PRO A 4 13.99 0.40 -12.91
N LYS A 5 13.35 1.10 -13.85
CA LYS A 5 12.00 0.76 -14.29
C LYS A 5 12.01 -0.59 -15.00
N TYR A 6 10.83 -1.22 -15.03
CA TYR A 6 10.65 -2.55 -15.59
C TYR A 6 11.26 -2.72 -16.99
N HIS A 7 10.94 -1.82 -17.94
CA HIS A 7 11.45 -1.89 -19.31
C HIS A 7 12.95 -1.60 -19.43
N GLU A 8 13.53 -0.82 -18.51
CA GLU A 8 14.97 -0.51 -18.51
C GLU A 8 15.82 -1.74 -18.20
N LEU A 9 15.22 -2.78 -17.59
CA LEU A 9 15.89 -4.04 -17.26
C LEU A 9 15.84 -5.06 -18.40
N ILE A 10 14.98 -4.87 -19.42
CA ILE A 10 14.80 -5.84 -20.51
C ILE A 10 16.08 -6.02 -21.30
N ARG A 11 16.70 -4.91 -21.73
CA ARG A 11 17.93 -4.95 -22.53
C ARG A 11 19.13 -5.45 -21.70
N PRO A 12 19.44 -4.90 -20.51
CA PRO A 12 20.52 -5.40 -19.66
C PRO A 12 20.39 -6.89 -19.31
N LEU A 13 19.17 -7.37 -19.02
CA LEU A 13 18.94 -8.79 -18.76
C LEU A 13 19.24 -9.66 -19.99
N LEU A 14 18.88 -9.20 -21.19
CA LEU A 14 19.20 -9.91 -22.43
C LEU A 14 20.71 -9.94 -22.71
N ASP A 15 21.41 -8.83 -22.49
CA ASP A 15 22.87 -8.74 -22.63
C ASP A 15 23.58 -9.65 -21.61
N LEU A 16 23.08 -9.72 -20.37
CA LEU A 16 23.62 -10.60 -19.32
C LEU A 16 23.60 -12.08 -19.74
N VAL A 17 22.50 -12.54 -20.35
CA VAL A 17 22.35 -13.94 -20.78
C VAL A 17 22.93 -14.22 -22.17
N ALA A 18 23.56 -13.24 -22.82
CA ALA A 18 24.13 -13.37 -24.16
C ALA A 18 25.25 -14.43 -24.25
N ASP A 19 25.91 -14.73 -23.13
CA ASP A 19 26.93 -15.78 -23.02
C ASP A 19 26.37 -17.21 -23.19
N GLY A 20 25.04 -17.38 -23.18
CA GLY A 20 24.38 -18.66 -23.31
C GLY A 20 24.42 -19.54 -22.06
N ARG A 21 24.98 -19.05 -20.95
CA ARG A 21 25.04 -19.77 -19.67
C ARG A 21 23.64 -19.81 -19.04
N PRO A 22 23.11 -20.99 -18.69
CA PRO A 22 21.86 -21.09 -17.94
C PRO A 22 22.00 -20.42 -16.56
N ARG A 23 21.04 -19.57 -16.21
CA ARG A 23 20.94 -18.90 -14.90
C ARG A 23 19.54 -19.05 -14.33
N ASN A 24 19.41 -19.07 -13.01
CA ASN A 24 18.10 -18.88 -12.37
C ASN A 24 17.81 -17.38 -12.18
N LEU A 25 16.57 -17.05 -11.79
CA LEU A 25 16.17 -15.64 -11.64
C LEU A 25 16.97 -14.92 -10.55
N ARG A 26 17.27 -15.58 -9.42
CA ARG A 26 18.00 -14.98 -8.31
C ARG A 26 19.45 -14.68 -8.69
N GLU A 27 20.13 -15.61 -9.34
CA GLU A 27 21.49 -15.43 -9.86
C GLU A 27 21.54 -14.28 -10.88
N ALA A 28 20.63 -14.30 -11.87
CA ALA A 28 20.59 -13.26 -12.88
C ALA A 28 20.28 -11.88 -12.28
N SER A 29 19.37 -11.80 -11.31
CA SER A 29 19.09 -10.54 -10.58
C SER A 29 20.30 -10.05 -9.80
N GLN A 30 21.05 -10.92 -9.14
CA GLN A 30 22.24 -10.53 -8.38
C GLN A 30 23.35 -10.00 -9.32
N GLU A 31 23.68 -10.75 -10.37
CA GLU A 31 24.69 -10.33 -11.36
C GLU A 31 24.28 -9.01 -12.04
N LEU A 32 22.98 -8.85 -12.34
CA LEU A 32 22.47 -7.63 -12.94
C LEU A 32 22.52 -6.43 -11.98
N ALA A 33 22.23 -6.63 -10.69
CA ALA A 33 22.34 -5.58 -9.68
C ALA A 33 23.77 -5.06 -9.54
N GLU A 34 24.75 -5.96 -9.60
CA GLU A 34 26.19 -5.62 -9.58
C GLU A 34 26.59 -4.82 -10.82
N GLN A 35 26.15 -5.22 -12.02
CA GLN A 35 26.40 -4.49 -13.26
C GLN A 35 25.79 -3.09 -13.26
N LEU A 36 24.61 -2.93 -12.66
CA LEU A 36 23.89 -1.67 -12.57
C LEU A 36 24.30 -0.82 -11.35
N GLN A 37 25.20 -1.33 -10.50
CA GLN A 37 25.69 -0.66 -9.29
C GLN A 37 24.56 -0.24 -8.34
N LEU A 38 23.58 -1.12 -8.14
CA LEU A 38 22.47 -0.88 -7.22
C LEU A 38 22.94 -0.95 -5.75
N THR A 39 22.36 -0.10 -4.91
CA THR A 39 22.68 -0.06 -3.48
C THR A 39 21.82 -1.04 -2.67
N ASP A 40 22.22 -1.31 -1.43
CA ASP A 40 21.43 -2.15 -0.52
C ASP A 40 20.02 -1.59 -0.28
N ASP A 41 19.90 -0.25 -0.20
CA ASP A 41 18.60 0.42 -0.06
C ASP A 41 17.71 0.20 -1.31
N ASP A 42 18.32 0.21 -2.50
CA ASP A 42 17.60 -0.05 -3.77
C ASP A 42 17.10 -1.51 -3.82
N LEU A 43 17.87 -2.47 -3.27
CA LEU A 43 17.49 -3.88 -3.20
C LEU A 43 16.49 -4.17 -2.07
N ALA A 44 16.46 -3.35 -1.02
CA ALA A 44 15.54 -3.45 0.10
C ALA A 44 14.14 -2.88 -0.19
N GLU A 45 13.96 -2.14 -1.30
CA GLU A 45 12.66 -1.62 -1.69
C GLU A 45 11.66 -2.76 -1.97
N THR A 46 10.48 -2.68 -1.38
CA THR A 46 9.42 -3.70 -1.48
C THR A 46 8.13 -3.15 -2.09
N LEU A 47 7.37 -4.04 -2.72
CA LEU A 47 5.96 -3.82 -3.03
C LEU A 47 5.13 -3.88 -1.73
N PRO A 48 3.88 -3.38 -1.69
CA PRO A 48 2.96 -3.56 -0.57
C PRO A 48 2.78 -5.03 -0.14
N SER A 49 2.99 -5.98 -1.04
CA SER A 49 3.00 -7.43 -0.74
C SER A 49 4.21 -7.89 0.10
N GLY A 50 5.19 -7.02 0.35
CA GLY A 50 6.47 -7.33 0.99
C GLY A 50 7.49 -7.98 0.05
N TYR A 51 7.14 -8.21 -1.22
CA TYR A 51 8.05 -8.79 -2.20
C TYR A 51 9.05 -7.74 -2.71
N PRO A 52 10.35 -8.08 -2.91
CA PRO A 52 11.34 -7.12 -3.38
C PRO A 52 11.00 -6.56 -4.77
N ARG A 53 10.88 -5.23 -4.89
CA ARG A 53 10.44 -4.54 -6.11
C ARG A 53 11.39 -4.79 -7.27
N TYR A 54 12.70 -4.70 -7.03
CA TYR A 54 13.71 -4.98 -8.04
C TYR A 54 13.58 -6.40 -8.61
N LEU A 55 13.48 -7.41 -7.73
CA LEU A 55 13.33 -8.80 -8.13
C LEU A 55 12.04 -9.03 -8.93
N ASN A 56 10.94 -8.36 -8.56
CA ASN A 56 9.68 -8.38 -9.30
C ASN A 56 9.87 -7.88 -10.73
N ARG A 57 10.49 -6.71 -10.89
CA ARG A 57 10.75 -6.09 -12.20
C ARG A 57 11.65 -6.95 -13.09
N VAL A 58 12.72 -7.55 -12.55
CA VAL A 58 13.56 -8.50 -13.31
C VAL A 58 12.75 -9.74 -13.73
N GLY A 59 11.86 -10.24 -12.86
CA GLY A 59 10.95 -11.34 -13.17
C GLY A 59 10.03 -11.04 -14.35
N TRP A 60 9.46 -9.83 -14.40
CA TRP A 60 8.69 -9.37 -15.55
C TRP A 60 9.56 -9.24 -16.81
N ALA A 61 10.82 -8.79 -16.69
CA ALA A 61 11.70 -8.60 -17.85
C ALA A 61 12.04 -9.95 -18.49
N LYS A 62 12.28 -10.95 -17.64
CA LYS A 62 12.40 -12.34 -18.06
C LYS A 62 11.11 -12.82 -18.74
N SER A 63 9.94 -12.58 -18.16
CA SER A 63 8.65 -12.99 -18.75
C SER A 63 8.47 -12.43 -20.16
N ASP A 64 8.81 -11.15 -20.39
CA ASP A 64 8.67 -10.53 -21.71
C ASP A 64 9.68 -11.04 -22.73
N LEU A 65 10.94 -11.21 -22.35
CA LEU A 65 11.94 -11.86 -23.19
C LEU A 65 11.54 -13.31 -23.54
N ASN A 66 10.92 -14.03 -22.61
CA ASN A 66 10.48 -15.41 -22.85
C ASN A 66 9.31 -15.46 -23.84
N LYS A 67 8.33 -14.55 -23.71
CA LYS A 67 7.17 -14.50 -24.61
C LYS A 67 7.52 -14.03 -26.02
N THR A 68 8.61 -13.27 -26.20
CA THR A 68 9.15 -12.92 -27.53
C THR A 68 9.98 -14.05 -28.15
N GLY A 69 10.36 -15.05 -27.35
CA GLY A 69 11.23 -16.15 -27.74
C GLY A 69 12.71 -15.77 -27.85
N LEU A 70 13.12 -14.62 -27.29
CA LEU A 70 14.53 -14.20 -27.26
C LEU A 70 15.34 -14.97 -26.20
N ILE A 71 14.68 -15.39 -25.13
CA ILE A 71 15.21 -16.35 -24.16
C ILE A 71 14.36 -17.63 -24.16
N GLU A 72 14.94 -18.70 -23.66
CA GLU A 72 14.29 -20.00 -23.51
C GLU A 72 14.50 -20.56 -22.10
N SER A 73 13.51 -21.30 -21.62
CA SER A 73 13.62 -22.04 -20.35
C SER A 73 14.42 -23.33 -20.57
N CYS A 74 15.39 -23.60 -19.69
CA CYS A 74 16.39 -24.66 -19.84
C CYS A 74 16.34 -25.70 -18.72
N GLY A 75 15.15 -26.00 -18.21
CA GLY A 75 14.93 -26.85 -17.03
C GLY A 75 14.55 -26.03 -15.78
N ARG A 76 14.67 -26.64 -14.60
CA ARG A 76 14.20 -26.17 -13.28
C ARG A 76 14.53 -24.69 -13.01
N GLY A 77 13.60 -23.79 -13.30
CA GLY A 77 13.74 -22.33 -13.08
C GLY A 77 14.84 -21.64 -13.90
N LEU A 78 15.61 -22.38 -14.70
CA LEU A 78 16.76 -21.88 -15.46
C LEU A 78 16.33 -21.30 -16.81
N PHE A 79 17.02 -20.26 -17.25
CA PHE A 79 16.84 -19.67 -18.57
C PHE A 79 18.17 -19.25 -19.19
N ARG A 80 18.20 -19.15 -20.51
CA ARG A 80 19.34 -18.65 -21.30
C ARG A 80 18.85 -17.99 -22.58
N ILE A 81 19.74 -17.30 -23.30
CA ILE A 81 19.42 -16.76 -24.63
C ILE A 81 19.14 -17.89 -25.64
N SER A 82 18.04 -17.77 -26.38
CA SER A 82 17.66 -18.73 -27.43
C SER A 82 18.50 -18.54 -28.69
N ALA A 83 18.44 -19.48 -29.64
CA ALA A 83 19.09 -19.32 -30.94
C ALA A 83 18.57 -18.07 -31.70
N LYS A 84 17.25 -17.81 -31.60
CA LYS A 84 16.61 -16.61 -32.14
C LYS A 84 17.13 -15.34 -31.45
N GLY A 85 17.26 -15.37 -30.12
CA GLY A 85 17.81 -14.25 -29.35
C GLY A 85 19.22 -13.90 -29.76
N ARG A 86 20.11 -14.90 -29.91
CA ARG A 86 21.50 -14.69 -30.34
C ARG A 86 21.60 -14.07 -31.73
N ALA A 87 20.77 -14.53 -32.67
CA ALA A 87 20.75 -13.99 -34.01
C ALA A 87 20.25 -12.53 -34.05
N ALA A 88 19.26 -12.20 -33.22
CA ALA A 88 18.66 -10.87 -33.17
C ALA A 88 19.48 -9.84 -32.37
N LEU A 89 20.27 -10.28 -31.37
CA LEU A 89 20.96 -9.41 -30.42
C LEU A 89 21.75 -8.23 -31.06
N PRO A 90 22.51 -8.42 -32.17
CA PRO A 90 23.25 -7.32 -32.78
C PRO A 90 22.37 -6.22 -33.39
N GLU A 91 21.14 -6.55 -33.78
CA GLU A 91 20.21 -5.64 -34.44
C GLU A 91 19.22 -4.97 -33.45
N LEU A 92 19.19 -5.45 -32.21
CA LEU A 92 18.30 -4.90 -31.19
C LEU A 92 18.82 -3.56 -30.65
N PRO A 93 17.95 -2.54 -30.50
CA PRO A 93 18.32 -1.26 -29.93
C PRO A 93 18.64 -1.35 -28.43
N GLY A 94 19.35 -0.35 -27.90
CA GLY A 94 19.72 -0.27 -26.48
C GLY A 94 18.53 -0.07 -25.53
N GLN A 95 17.38 0.36 -26.04
CA GLN A 95 16.12 0.39 -25.30
C GLN A 95 15.15 -0.60 -25.92
N LEU A 96 14.70 -1.55 -25.11
CA LEU A 96 13.70 -2.54 -25.49
C LEU A 96 12.51 -2.39 -24.53
N ASP A 97 11.33 -2.25 -25.10
CA ASP A 97 10.07 -2.20 -24.36
C ASP A 97 9.02 -3.07 -25.06
N ARG A 98 7.85 -3.17 -24.44
CA ARG A 98 6.75 -3.96 -24.99
C ARG A 98 6.26 -3.39 -26.33
N LYS A 99 6.22 -2.07 -26.50
CA LYS A 99 5.86 -1.41 -27.77
C LYS A 99 6.78 -1.84 -28.91
N TYR A 100 8.08 -1.88 -28.67
CA TYR A 100 9.08 -2.31 -29.65
C TYR A 100 8.81 -3.74 -30.11
N PHE A 101 8.51 -4.64 -29.18
CA PHE A 101 8.18 -6.03 -29.51
C PHE A 101 6.88 -6.14 -30.29
N GLU A 102 5.80 -5.48 -29.84
CA GLU A 102 4.50 -5.52 -30.49
C GLU A 102 4.53 -4.92 -31.90
N ALA A 103 5.23 -3.79 -32.10
CA ALA A 103 5.40 -3.15 -33.40
C ALA A 103 6.11 -4.05 -34.44
N ARG A 104 6.89 -5.04 -33.98
CA ARG A 104 7.59 -6.02 -34.83
C ARG A 104 6.90 -7.38 -34.87
N GLY A 105 5.70 -7.50 -34.31
CA GLY A 105 4.99 -8.77 -34.19
C GLY A 105 5.74 -9.80 -33.34
N MET A 106 6.65 -9.35 -32.47
CA MET A 106 7.35 -10.21 -31.53
C MET A 106 6.54 -10.31 -30.24
N GLY A 107 6.34 -11.54 -29.75
CA GLY A 107 5.63 -11.78 -28.50
C GLY A 107 4.28 -12.44 -28.67
N SER A 108 4.02 -13.47 -27.87
CA SER A 108 2.70 -14.11 -27.77
C SER A 108 1.79 -13.39 -26.76
N TRP A 109 1.63 -12.08 -26.92
CA TRP A 109 0.79 -11.26 -26.04
C TRP A 109 -0.70 -11.35 -26.40
N LYS A 110 -0.99 -11.40 -27.71
CA LYS A 110 -2.36 -11.42 -28.26
C LYS A 110 -2.95 -12.83 -28.40
N ALA A 111 -2.12 -13.88 -28.48
CA ALA A 111 -2.61 -15.24 -28.75
C ALA A 111 -3.39 -15.87 -27.58
N VAL A 112 -3.19 -15.39 -26.34
CA VAL A 112 -3.86 -15.96 -25.14
C VAL A 112 -5.25 -15.35 -24.91
N ILE A 113 -5.54 -14.15 -25.43
CA ILE A 113 -6.83 -13.46 -25.21
C ILE A 113 -7.83 -13.73 -26.36
N ALA A 114 -7.34 -14.06 -27.56
CA ALA A 114 -8.15 -14.12 -28.77
C ALA A 114 -9.21 -15.23 -28.84
N GLN A 115 -9.35 -16.09 -27.83
CA GLN A 115 -10.40 -17.13 -27.83
C GLN A 115 -11.67 -16.75 -27.05
N ASN A 116 -11.72 -15.64 -26.29
CA ASN A 116 -12.94 -15.27 -25.53
C ASN A 116 -13.03 -13.76 -25.15
N ALA A 117 -13.09 -12.85 -26.11
CA ALA A 117 -13.50 -11.46 -25.81
C ALA A 117 -14.36 -10.85 -26.93
N PRO A 118 -15.60 -10.41 -26.65
CA PRO A 118 -16.33 -9.50 -27.52
C PRO A 118 -15.79 -8.08 -27.39
N ASP A 119 -15.65 -7.43 -28.55
CA ASP A 119 -15.47 -6.00 -28.81
C ASP A 119 -14.65 -5.13 -27.84
N ALA A 120 -13.43 -4.81 -28.32
CA ALA A 120 -12.69 -3.55 -28.16
C ALA A 120 -13.03 -2.72 -26.91
N ALA A 121 -12.40 -3.06 -25.78
CA ALA A 121 -12.15 -2.09 -24.73
C ALA A 121 -11.17 -1.02 -25.25
N PRO A 122 -11.41 0.27 -24.99
CA PRO A 122 -10.50 1.33 -25.38
C PRO A 122 -9.13 1.08 -24.74
N GLU A 123 -8.06 1.34 -25.50
CA GLU A 123 -6.67 1.27 -25.07
C GLU A 123 -6.47 2.13 -23.81
N ALA A 124 -6.65 1.53 -22.64
CA ALA A 124 -6.29 2.15 -21.38
C ALA A 124 -4.79 2.44 -21.44
N ARG A 125 -4.41 3.68 -21.13
CA ARG A 125 -3.01 4.08 -20.92
C ARG A 125 -2.47 3.30 -19.71
N ALA A 126 -2.04 2.07 -19.93
CA ALA A 126 -1.16 1.40 -19.01
C ALA A 126 0.15 2.21 -18.98
N ASP A 127 0.58 2.67 -17.81
CA ASP A 127 1.94 3.14 -17.66
C ASP A 127 2.86 1.92 -17.88
N GLU A 128 3.45 1.82 -19.08
CA GLU A 128 4.35 0.74 -19.48
C GLU A 128 5.64 0.70 -18.66
N THR A 129 5.85 1.67 -17.78
CA THR A 129 6.99 1.70 -16.87
C THR A 129 6.78 0.88 -15.60
N LEU A 130 5.52 0.56 -15.30
CA LEU A 130 5.12 -0.25 -14.16
C LEU A 130 4.83 -1.67 -14.59
N THR A 131 5.15 -2.62 -13.72
CA THR A 131 4.65 -3.98 -13.85
C THR A 131 3.13 -4.01 -13.62
N PRO A 132 2.40 -5.01 -14.14
CA PRO A 132 0.98 -5.15 -13.87
C PRO A 132 0.61 -5.24 -12.38
N GLU A 133 1.51 -5.78 -11.53
CA GLU A 133 1.30 -5.83 -10.08
C GLU A 133 1.41 -4.43 -9.47
N GLU A 134 2.44 -3.65 -9.85
CA GLU A 134 2.56 -2.25 -9.42
C GLU A 134 1.38 -1.38 -9.87
N GLN A 135 0.85 -1.61 -11.08
CA GLN A 135 -0.35 -0.91 -11.56
C GLN A 135 -1.59 -1.23 -10.70
N ILE A 136 -1.73 -2.50 -10.27
CA ILE A 136 -2.81 -2.89 -9.36
C ILE A 136 -2.63 -2.20 -8.01
N ASP A 137 -1.41 -2.20 -7.46
CA ASP A 137 -1.10 -1.60 -6.17
C ASP A 137 -1.37 -0.08 -6.15
N GLU A 138 -0.96 0.64 -7.20
CA GLU A 138 -1.27 2.06 -7.36
C GLU A 138 -2.77 2.30 -7.46
N THR A 139 -3.47 1.52 -8.30
CA THR A 139 -4.93 1.62 -8.42
C THR A 139 -5.64 1.34 -7.09
N LEU A 140 -5.17 0.35 -6.32
CA LEU A 140 -5.73 0.04 -5.00
C LEU A 140 -5.49 1.18 -4.01
N THR A 141 -4.31 1.81 -4.05
CA THR A 141 -3.98 2.98 -3.22
C THR A 141 -4.90 4.15 -3.57
N GLU A 142 -5.08 4.46 -4.86
CA GLU A 142 -6.00 5.53 -5.31
C GLU A 142 -7.45 5.28 -4.87
N LEU A 143 -7.91 4.03 -4.98
CA LEU A 143 -9.25 3.63 -4.52
C LEU A 143 -9.39 3.78 -3.00
N GLN A 144 -8.35 3.42 -2.25
CA GLN A 144 -8.33 3.55 -0.80
C GLN A 144 -8.32 5.03 -0.39
N ASP A 145 -7.46 5.86 -0.98
CA ASP A 145 -7.40 7.30 -0.72
C ASP A 145 -8.76 7.96 -1.00
N THR A 146 -9.40 7.59 -2.13
CA THR A 146 -10.74 8.08 -2.47
C THR A 146 -11.76 7.69 -1.41
N LEU A 147 -11.75 6.42 -0.97
CA LEU A 147 -12.64 5.93 0.07
C LEU A 147 -12.42 6.63 1.42
N GLU A 148 -11.16 6.85 1.82
CA GLU A 148 -10.82 7.58 3.04
C GLU A 148 -11.39 9.01 3.00
N GLN A 149 -11.29 9.70 1.85
CA GLN A 149 -11.89 11.03 1.69
C GLN A 149 -13.43 10.99 1.76
N GLU A 150 -14.07 9.99 1.15
CA GLU A 150 -15.53 9.79 1.24
C GLU A 150 -15.98 9.53 2.69
N VAL A 151 -15.24 8.70 3.43
CA VAL A 151 -15.48 8.43 4.85
C VAL A 151 -15.36 9.71 5.67
N LEU A 152 -14.28 10.48 5.48
CA LEU A 152 -14.08 11.74 6.21
C LEU A 152 -15.18 12.76 5.92
N ALA A 153 -15.59 12.90 4.65
CA ALA A 153 -16.70 13.76 4.25
C ALA A 153 -18.01 13.35 4.93
N GLN A 154 -18.27 12.03 5.01
CA GLN A 154 -19.45 11.51 5.69
C GLN A 154 -19.39 11.72 7.21
N LEU A 155 -18.23 11.59 7.85
CA LEU A 155 -18.05 11.89 9.28
C LEU A 155 -18.27 13.37 9.60
N ARG A 156 -17.96 14.28 8.67
CA ARG A 156 -18.26 15.71 8.82
C ARG A 156 -19.75 16.02 8.68
N SER A 157 -20.52 15.20 7.95
CA SER A 157 -21.95 15.44 7.69
C SER A 157 -22.87 14.95 8.82
N ILE A 158 -22.47 13.94 9.59
CA ILE A 158 -23.25 13.38 10.70
C ILE A 158 -23.28 14.30 11.93
N SER A 159 -24.28 14.13 12.80
CA SER A 159 -24.40 14.93 14.05
C SER A 159 -23.22 14.70 15.02
N PRO A 160 -22.88 15.67 15.90
CA PRO A 160 -21.83 15.50 16.91
C PRO A 160 -21.99 14.24 17.76
N ALA A 161 -23.19 13.96 18.27
CA ALA A 161 -23.46 12.75 19.05
C ALA A 161 -23.29 11.46 18.24
N SER A 162 -23.55 11.48 16.92
CA SER A 162 -23.27 10.34 16.04
C SER A 162 -21.77 10.16 15.81
N PHE A 163 -21.02 11.25 15.73
CA PHE A 163 -19.57 11.24 15.61
C PHE A 163 -18.91 10.64 16.87
N GLU A 164 -19.33 11.06 18.06
CA GLU A 164 -18.86 10.48 19.33
C GLU A 164 -19.08 8.96 19.36
N ARG A 165 -20.29 8.50 19.01
CA ARG A 165 -20.61 7.06 18.90
C ARG A 165 -19.72 6.35 17.87
N PHE A 166 -19.42 7.00 16.74
CA PHE A 166 -18.55 6.44 15.71
C PHE A 166 -17.14 6.23 16.26
N VAL A 167 -16.55 7.24 16.90
CA VAL A 167 -15.19 7.18 17.46
C VAL A 167 -15.08 6.08 18.51
N VAL A 168 -16.07 5.96 19.40
CA VAL A 168 -16.11 4.88 20.41
C VAL A 168 -16.18 3.50 19.75
N ARG A 169 -16.99 3.34 18.68
CA ARG A 169 -17.04 2.08 17.91
C ARG A 169 -15.73 1.77 17.21
N LEU A 170 -15.07 2.78 16.66
CA LEU A 170 -13.78 2.62 15.99
C LEU A 170 -12.73 2.08 16.95
N LEU A 171 -12.56 2.73 18.11
CA LEU A 171 -11.56 2.29 19.09
C LEU A 171 -11.89 0.90 19.66
N ALA A 172 -13.17 0.55 19.79
CA ALA A 172 -13.57 -0.82 20.13
C ALA A 172 -13.18 -1.84 19.03
N ALA A 173 -13.39 -1.50 17.74
CA ALA A 173 -12.99 -2.33 16.59
C ALA A 173 -11.46 -2.47 16.46
N MET A 174 -10.71 -1.47 16.92
CA MET A 174 -9.25 -1.52 17.05
C MET A 174 -8.76 -2.41 18.21
N GLY A 175 -9.65 -2.86 19.09
CA GLY A 175 -9.33 -3.76 20.19
C GLY A 175 -9.01 -3.11 21.53
N TYR A 176 -9.25 -1.80 21.70
CA TYR A 176 -9.00 -1.10 22.97
C TYR A 176 -10.01 -1.42 24.09
N GLY A 177 -11.01 -2.25 23.83
CA GLY A 177 -11.95 -2.73 24.84
C GLY A 177 -13.39 -2.26 24.65
N VAL A 178 -14.14 -2.16 25.75
CA VAL A 178 -15.58 -1.84 25.72
C VAL A 178 -15.77 -0.34 25.93
N GLY A 179 -16.26 0.34 24.90
CA GLY A 179 -16.51 1.77 24.94
C GLY A 179 -17.92 2.16 25.39
N GLU A 180 -18.03 3.17 26.24
CA GLU A 180 -19.29 3.80 26.65
C GLU A 180 -19.28 5.29 26.29
N VAL A 181 -20.34 5.78 25.65
CA VAL A 181 -20.52 7.22 25.40
C VAL A 181 -21.05 7.88 26.66
N THR A 182 -20.41 8.96 27.10
CA THR A 182 -20.82 9.68 28.30
C THR A 182 -21.82 10.77 27.95
N GLY A 183 -23.12 10.52 28.18
CA GLY A 183 -24.18 11.51 27.91
C GLY A 183 -24.28 12.67 28.91
N ARG A 184 -23.27 12.89 29.76
CA ARG A 184 -23.31 13.92 30.81
C ARG A 184 -22.68 15.22 30.29
N SER A 185 -23.53 16.13 29.84
CA SER A 185 -23.13 17.53 29.65
C SER A 185 -22.68 18.12 30.99
N GLY A 186 -21.38 18.34 31.17
CA GLY A 186 -20.82 18.92 32.41
C GLY A 186 -19.37 18.54 32.72
N ASP A 187 -18.84 17.48 32.12
CA ASP A 187 -17.52 16.92 32.49
C ASP A 187 -16.32 17.63 31.82
N GLY A 188 -16.49 18.88 31.37
CA GLY A 188 -15.39 19.73 30.93
C GLY A 188 -14.72 19.33 29.61
N GLY A 189 -15.35 18.46 28.80
CA GLY A 189 -14.86 18.09 27.47
C GLY A 189 -14.65 16.59 27.23
N ILE A 190 -15.04 15.72 28.16
CA ILE A 190 -15.02 14.26 27.94
C ILE A 190 -16.31 13.85 27.24
N ASP A 191 -16.16 13.26 26.06
CA ASP A 191 -17.27 12.80 25.21
C ASP A 191 -17.46 11.27 25.29
N GLY A 192 -16.47 10.52 25.79
CA GLY A 192 -16.58 9.09 26.03
C GLY A 192 -15.48 8.51 26.91
N VAL A 193 -15.69 7.26 27.34
CA VAL A 193 -14.69 6.48 28.09
C VAL A 193 -14.63 5.07 27.52
N ILE A 194 -13.42 4.57 27.32
CA ILE A 194 -13.15 3.19 26.93
C ILE A 194 -12.54 2.45 28.10
N TYR A 195 -13.09 1.27 28.39
CA TYR A 195 -12.57 0.38 29.40
C TYR A 195 -11.81 -0.75 28.72
N GLU A 196 -10.50 -0.82 28.98
CA GLU A 196 -9.64 -1.88 28.40
C GLU A 196 -9.92 -3.24 29.04
N ASP A 197 -10.48 -3.24 30.25
CA ASP A 197 -10.79 -4.44 31.00
C ASP A 197 -12.27 -4.48 31.43
N ARG A 198 -12.77 -5.71 31.69
CA ARG A 198 -14.18 -5.93 32.09
C ARG A 198 -14.51 -5.40 33.49
N LEU A 199 -13.52 -5.24 34.35
CA LEU A 199 -13.66 -4.70 35.72
C LEU A 199 -13.62 -3.17 35.73
N LYS A 200 -13.37 -2.52 34.58
CA LYS A 200 -13.37 -1.06 34.39
C LYS A 200 -12.32 -0.33 35.24
N LEU A 201 -11.20 -1.00 35.49
CA LEU A 201 -10.07 -0.48 36.26
C LEU A 201 -9.23 0.46 35.41
N ASP A 202 -9.02 0.07 34.15
CA ASP A 202 -8.24 0.81 33.17
C ASP A 202 -9.16 1.60 32.23
N ARG A 203 -8.95 2.91 32.18
CA ARG A 203 -9.82 3.86 31.48
C ARG A 203 -9.02 4.72 30.52
N ILE A 204 -9.53 4.83 29.29
CA ILE A 204 -9.08 5.78 28.29
C ILE A 204 -10.19 6.79 28.08
N TYR A 205 -9.90 8.05 28.38
CA TYR A 205 -10.85 9.14 28.19
C TYR A 205 -10.78 9.67 26.76
N LEU A 206 -11.94 9.97 26.19
CA LEU A 206 -12.09 10.40 24.82
C LEU A 206 -12.66 11.80 24.75
N GLN A 207 -12.10 12.62 23.86
CA GLN A 207 -12.76 13.80 23.33
C GLN A 207 -12.88 13.69 21.81
N ALA A 208 -14.06 13.96 21.26
CA ALA A 208 -14.37 13.85 19.84
C ALA A 208 -14.97 15.17 19.32
N LYS A 209 -14.18 15.93 18.56
CA LYS A 209 -14.60 17.21 17.98
C LYS A 209 -14.87 17.09 16.48
N ARG A 210 -16.13 17.23 16.08
CA ARG A 210 -16.52 17.32 14.67
C ARG A 210 -16.34 18.75 14.15
N TRP A 211 -15.19 19.03 13.54
CA TRP A 211 -14.85 20.33 12.93
C TRP A 211 -14.68 20.17 11.42
N ALA A 212 -15.09 21.18 10.64
CA ALA A 212 -14.88 21.18 9.20
C ALA A 212 -13.42 21.55 8.87
N ASP A 213 -13.14 22.83 8.60
CA ASP A 213 -11.84 23.25 8.06
C ASP A 213 -10.94 23.98 9.05
N ALA A 214 -11.49 24.44 10.18
CA ALA A 214 -10.72 25.09 11.22
C ALA A 214 -9.79 24.07 11.92
N PRO A 215 -8.49 24.34 12.02
CA PRO A 215 -7.58 23.45 12.74
C PRO A 215 -7.83 23.55 14.25
N VAL A 216 -7.65 22.42 14.95
CA VAL A 216 -7.72 22.35 16.42
C VAL A 216 -6.42 22.91 17.00
N GLY A 217 -6.54 23.93 17.85
CA GLY A 217 -5.42 24.64 18.47
C GLY A 217 -5.12 24.17 19.89
N GLY A 218 -3.98 24.62 20.44
CA GLY A 218 -3.54 24.34 21.81
C GLY A 218 -4.58 24.59 22.91
N PRO A 219 -5.44 25.64 22.85
CA PRO A 219 -6.47 25.86 23.87
C PRO A 219 -7.44 24.69 24.06
N GLU A 220 -7.85 24.02 22.98
CA GLU A 220 -8.74 22.86 23.04
C GLU A 220 -8.06 21.67 23.72
N ILE A 221 -6.79 21.43 23.37
CA ILE A 221 -5.97 20.38 23.99
C ILE A 221 -5.78 20.65 25.48
N ASN A 222 -5.45 21.89 25.86
CA ASN A 222 -5.31 22.29 27.26
C ASN A 222 -6.62 22.16 28.05
N GLY A 223 -7.76 22.45 27.42
CA GLY A 223 -9.08 22.20 27.98
C GLY A 223 -9.29 20.72 28.30
N PHE A 224 -8.95 19.84 27.36
CA PHE A 224 -9.03 18.40 27.55
C PHE A 224 -8.11 17.91 28.68
N LEU A 225 -6.85 18.35 28.70
CA LEU A 225 -5.89 18.01 29.75
C LEU A 225 -6.41 18.42 31.14
N GLY A 226 -7.06 19.58 31.24
CA GLY A 226 -7.73 20.01 32.46
C GLY A 226 -8.86 19.08 32.89
N ALA A 227 -9.62 18.52 31.94
CA ALA A 227 -10.63 17.50 32.23
C ALA A 227 -10.00 16.18 32.69
N LEU A 228 -8.97 15.69 32.00
CA LEU A 228 -8.22 14.48 32.37
C LEU A 228 -7.68 14.57 33.80
N ALA A 229 -7.07 15.71 34.17
CA ALA A 229 -6.55 15.95 35.51
C ALA A 229 -7.63 15.88 36.60
N LYS A 230 -8.84 16.40 36.34
CA LYS A 230 -9.97 16.32 37.29
C LYS A 230 -10.43 14.89 37.54
N HIS A 231 -10.26 14.01 36.56
CA HIS A 231 -10.61 12.60 36.65
C HIS A 231 -9.42 11.71 37.09
N GLY A 232 -8.25 12.29 37.35
CA GLY A 232 -7.04 11.52 37.70
C GLY A 232 -6.58 10.60 36.57
N ALA A 233 -6.89 10.94 35.32
CA ALA A 233 -6.57 10.13 34.16
C ALA A 233 -5.11 10.31 33.74
N ASP A 234 -4.45 9.20 33.40
CA ASP A 234 -3.09 9.15 32.86
C ASP A 234 -3.06 8.89 31.34
N ARG A 235 -4.23 8.64 30.74
CA ARG A 235 -4.41 8.30 29.33
C ARG A 235 -5.62 8.99 28.71
N GLY A 236 -5.44 9.50 27.50
CA GLY A 236 -6.51 10.14 26.74
C GLY A 236 -6.30 10.07 25.24
N VAL A 237 -7.42 10.16 24.51
CA VAL A 237 -7.42 10.24 23.04
C VAL A 237 -8.28 11.43 22.64
N PHE A 238 -7.70 12.35 21.86
CA PHE A 238 -8.41 13.46 21.26
C PHE A 238 -8.57 13.20 19.76
N VAL A 239 -9.81 13.18 19.30
CA VAL A 239 -10.17 12.87 17.91
C VAL A 239 -10.84 14.07 17.26
N THR A 240 -10.47 14.39 16.03
CA THR A 240 -11.10 15.45 15.25
C THR A 240 -11.28 15.07 13.79
N THR A 241 -12.31 15.59 13.13
CA THR A 241 -12.47 15.49 11.66
C THR A 241 -11.67 16.54 10.89
N SER A 242 -10.90 17.39 11.59
CA SER A 242 -10.01 18.39 11.00
C SER A 242 -8.54 18.05 11.28
N ARG A 243 -7.65 19.04 11.27
CA ARG A 243 -6.21 18.88 11.54
C ARG A 243 -5.81 19.56 12.85
N PHE A 244 -4.72 19.11 13.46
CA PHE A 244 -4.12 19.80 14.62
C PHE A 244 -3.07 20.82 14.20
N THR A 245 -2.99 21.94 14.92
CA THR A 245 -1.86 22.88 14.77
C THR A 245 -0.59 22.33 15.41
N GLN A 246 0.58 22.87 15.04
CA GLN A 246 1.85 22.54 15.70
C GLN A 246 1.80 22.82 17.22
N ASP A 247 1.10 23.87 17.65
CA ASP A 247 0.91 24.18 19.07
C ASP A 247 0.06 23.13 19.79
N ALA A 248 -1.00 22.62 19.13
CA ALA A 248 -1.82 21.55 19.67
C ALA A 248 -1.02 20.26 19.85
N ARG A 249 -0.20 19.89 18.86
CA ARG A 249 0.68 18.71 18.94
C ARG A 249 1.68 18.84 20.10
N ARG A 250 2.35 20.00 20.22
CA ARG A 250 3.26 20.29 21.35
C ARG A 250 2.56 20.25 22.71
N ALA A 251 1.32 20.71 22.81
CA ALA A 251 0.56 20.67 24.05
C ALA A 251 0.24 19.22 24.52
N ALA A 252 0.22 18.25 23.61
CA ALA A 252 -0.02 16.85 23.94
C ALA A 252 1.22 16.08 24.41
N GLU A 253 2.42 16.63 24.24
CA GLU A 253 3.68 16.02 24.66
C GLU A 253 3.92 16.22 26.16
N LEU A 254 3.47 15.27 26.99
CA LEU A 254 3.58 15.34 28.45
C LEU A 254 4.29 14.09 29.03
N PRO A 255 5.18 14.26 30.03
CA PRO A 255 5.96 13.14 30.60
C PRO A 255 5.14 12.19 31.49
N HIS A 256 4.00 12.64 32.01
CA HIS A 256 3.20 11.89 33.00
C HIS A 256 1.80 11.52 32.50
N LEU A 257 1.48 11.86 31.25
CA LEU A 257 0.17 11.62 30.65
C LEU A 257 0.35 11.25 29.18
N ARG A 258 -0.26 10.14 28.77
CA ARG A 258 -0.24 9.69 27.36
C ARG A 258 -1.48 10.21 26.64
N LEU A 259 -1.32 11.29 25.87
CA LEU A 259 -2.37 11.85 25.02
C LEU A 259 -2.09 11.53 23.56
N VAL A 260 -2.98 10.78 22.93
CA VAL A 260 -2.94 10.50 21.49
C VAL A 260 -3.86 11.49 20.76
N LEU A 261 -3.37 12.06 19.67
CA LEU A 261 -4.13 12.95 18.80
C LEU A 261 -4.42 12.23 17.48
N ILE A 262 -5.69 12.06 17.12
CA ILE A 262 -6.12 11.45 15.87
C ILE A 262 -6.82 12.52 15.03
N ASP A 263 -6.20 12.90 13.91
CA ASP A 263 -6.78 13.89 12.99
C ASP A 263 -7.68 13.24 11.94
N GLY A 264 -8.29 14.06 11.07
CA GLY A 264 -9.31 13.58 10.14
C GLY A 264 -8.80 12.57 9.12
N GLU A 265 -7.56 12.71 8.65
CA GLU A 265 -6.96 11.78 7.70
C GLU A 265 -6.66 10.45 8.37
N GLU A 266 -6.00 10.49 9.55
CA GLU A 266 -5.73 9.30 10.34
C GLU A 266 -7.03 8.58 10.76
N LEU A 267 -8.05 9.34 11.16
CA LEU A 267 -9.35 8.80 11.53
C LEU A 267 -10.02 8.03 10.38
N ALA A 268 -9.96 8.56 9.17
CA ALA A 268 -10.54 7.92 7.99
C ALA A 268 -9.78 6.65 7.61
N ARG A 269 -8.45 6.69 7.64
CA ARG A 269 -7.60 5.52 7.42
C ARG A 269 -7.92 4.40 8.41
N LEU A 270 -7.95 4.72 9.71
CA LEU A 270 -8.28 3.77 10.76
C LEU A 270 -9.69 3.20 10.58
N ALA A 271 -10.65 4.01 10.16
CA ALA A 271 -12.01 3.55 9.86
C ALA A 271 -12.03 2.52 8.73
N VAL A 272 -11.28 2.75 7.64
CA VAL A 272 -11.17 1.81 6.53
C VAL A 272 -10.44 0.53 6.97
N GLU A 273 -9.30 0.65 7.62
CA GLU A 273 -8.47 -0.46 8.12
C GLU A 273 -9.26 -1.41 9.03
N HIS A 274 -10.04 -0.85 9.97
CA HIS A 274 -10.82 -1.62 10.94
C HIS A 274 -12.25 -1.91 10.48
N ASN A 275 -12.58 -1.68 9.21
CA ASN A 275 -13.89 -1.96 8.61
C ASN A 275 -15.07 -1.27 9.33
N VAL A 276 -14.88 -0.02 9.79
CA VAL A 276 -15.90 0.75 10.50
C VAL A 276 -16.49 1.81 9.58
N GLY A 277 -17.78 1.70 9.29
CA GLY A 277 -18.45 2.61 8.35
C GLY A 277 -18.21 2.27 6.87
N VAL A 278 -17.46 1.20 6.59
CA VAL A 278 -17.20 0.67 5.24
C VAL A 278 -17.56 -0.82 5.18
N SER A 279 -17.60 -1.38 3.97
CA SER A 279 -17.85 -2.82 3.77
C SER A 279 -17.09 -3.34 2.56
N ILE A 280 -16.69 -4.62 2.61
CA ILE A 280 -15.96 -5.28 1.53
C ILE A 280 -16.91 -5.46 0.33
N LYS A 281 -16.67 -4.71 -0.74
CA LYS A 281 -17.43 -4.83 -2.00
C LYS A 281 -16.99 -6.02 -2.85
N ARG A 282 -15.68 -6.30 -2.89
CA ARG A 282 -15.07 -7.40 -3.66
C ARG A 282 -13.69 -7.74 -3.10
N LYS A 283 -13.31 -9.02 -3.18
CA LYS A 283 -11.95 -9.50 -2.89
C LYS A 283 -11.23 -9.88 -4.19
N ILE A 284 -9.96 -9.49 -4.33
CA ILE A 284 -9.09 -9.87 -5.46
C ILE A 284 -7.98 -10.76 -4.89
N GLU A 285 -7.75 -11.92 -5.51
CA GLU A 285 -6.69 -12.86 -5.13
C GLU A 285 -5.74 -13.06 -6.32
N LEU A 286 -4.48 -12.67 -6.14
CA LEU A 286 -3.43 -12.90 -7.13
C LEU A 286 -2.74 -14.23 -6.82
N LYS A 287 -2.64 -15.12 -7.82
CA LYS A 287 -1.96 -16.40 -7.69
C LYS A 287 -0.62 -16.38 -8.42
N ARG A 288 0.40 -16.99 -7.81
CA ARG A 288 1.69 -17.24 -8.47
C ARG A 288 1.84 -18.73 -8.78
N LEU A 289 2.66 -19.03 -9.77
CA LEU A 289 3.10 -20.40 -10.03
C LEU A 289 3.94 -20.89 -8.85
N ASP A 290 3.55 -22.03 -8.27
CA ASP A 290 4.35 -22.72 -7.25
C ASP A 290 5.36 -23.62 -7.95
N THR A 291 6.55 -23.10 -8.20
CA THR A 291 7.61 -23.86 -8.89
C THR A 291 8.05 -25.09 -8.10
N ASP A 292 8.05 -25.01 -6.77
CA ASP A 292 8.54 -26.09 -5.90
C ASP A 292 7.62 -27.32 -6.03
N PHE A 293 6.30 -27.09 -6.10
CA PHE A 293 5.32 -28.14 -6.38
C PHE A 293 5.59 -28.90 -7.69
N PHE A 294 6.02 -28.20 -8.75
CA PHE A 294 6.30 -28.84 -10.04
C PHE A 294 7.71 -29.45 -10.13
N ASP A 295 8.66 -29.01 -9.30
CA ASP A 295 10.00 -29.58 -9.25
C ASP A 295 10.03 -30.97 -8.58
N ASP A 296 9.03 -31.25 -7.74
CA ASP A 296 8.81 -32.52 -7.03
C ASP A 296 7.96 -33.55 -7.81
N LEU A 297 7.40 -33.18 -8.98
CA LEU A 297 6.66 -34.08 -9.89
C LEU A 297 7.60 -34.84 -10.84
#